data_AF-A0A345PEL6-F1
#
_entry.id   AF-A0A345PEL6-F1
#
_cell.length_a   1.000
_cell.length_b   1.000
_cell.length_c   1.000
_cell.angle_alpha   90.00
_cell.angle_beta   90.00
_cell.angle_gamma   90.00
#
_symmetry.space_group_name_H-M   'P 1'
#
loop_
_entity.id
_entity.type
_entity.pdbx_description
1 polymer ?
#
loop_
_entity_poly.entity_id
_entity_poly.type
_entity_poly.pdbx_seq_one_letter_code
_entity_poly.pdbx_strand_id
1 'polypeptide(L)'
;MKNSNVILDKLVENISSDNILYNINEYVPNKQYDVVLVKCLSSSNDNEEKLDRTKYVMGNHGIAYVLVPTAVLFSKNFKRNREYIVNEFQIKGVITLKTSVFDFSSIPLSLILLENNKSNEATWFTSASSIQEVINLVTSNDHTKHSHNIYHTNSVNKSNLMPEFYNGERQKIDNILNAYETKTLNDIAELFNGKSVPKDELGGIEGDFSYLRARNIVDGKIVATDYVKSEHAVKYAKQILLPGDILISKFFGEKRIAQVLEDDCPAIASPAFIVVRALEIPEDYLFKYINSRAGKNIFHKQLEMIERGTTITSINLRDIKGLKIPIFDNATMFEMINIDKLDNKELSNLVDYIDVHVIGSKAEQIVIDMFLSSGWNKNDILTEDNIFKLGNTNGYLPDIVLKNDNEVLATVEIKVSTRTVPRDLEKTLDKIRQYQKLPVFIFTNLNKFDLYLIRENRKVTFDTAPSKTQLLDVIESGGYKL
;
A
#
# COMPACT_ATOMS: atom_id res chain seq x y z
N MET A 1 -9.95 29.84 -22.74
CA MET A 1 -9.54 28.87 -23.78
C MET A 1 -8.67 29.45 -24.90
N LYS A 2 -8.55 30.78 -25.11
CA LYS A 2 -7.72 31.35 -26.20
C LYS A 2 -6.20 31.04 -26.14
N ASN A 3 -5.67 30.57 -25.01
CA ASN A 3 -4.22 30.35 -24.80
C ASN A 3 -3.79 28.88 -24.63
N SER A 4 -4.67 27.87 -24.80
CA SER A 4 -4.21 26.46 -24.79
C SER A 4 -3.38 26.11 -26.02
N ASN A 5 -3.34 26.99 -27.03
CA ASN A 5 -2.55 26.83 -28.25
C ASN A 5 -1.05 26.99 -28.02
N VAL A 6 -0.65 27.73 -26.97
CA VAL A 6 0.76 28.13 -26.76
C VAL A 6 1.69 26.91 -26.76
N ILE A 7 1.29 25.77 -26.20
CA ILE A 7 2.13 24.56 -26.24
C ILE A 7 2.26 24.02 -27.66
N LEU A 8 1.15 23.86 -28.39
CA LEU A 8 1.20 23.30 -29.74
C LEU A 8 1.94 24.25 -30.70
N ASP A 9 1.76 25.56 -30.54
CA ASP A 9 2.48 26.58 -31.32
C ASP A 9 3.99 26.51 -31.01
N LYS A 10 4.37 26.39 -29.73
CA LYS A 10 5.77 26.23 -29.32
C LYS A 10 6.39 24.91 -29.76
N LEU A 11 5.62 23.83 -29.79
CA LEU A 11 6.08 22.53 -30.29
C LEU A 11 6.45 22.64 -31.77
N VAL A 12 5.60 23.27 -32.58
CA VAL A 12 5.86 23.50 -34.01
C VAL A 12 7.15 24.27 -34.22
N GLU A 13 7.37 25.36 -33.49
CA GLU A 13 8.59 26.18 -33.63
C GLU A 13 9.89 25.36 -33.40
N ASN A 14 9.79 24.20 -32.74
CA ASN A 14 10.92 23.38 -32.35
C ASN A 14 10.96 21.99 -33.02
N ILE A 15 9.93 21.60 -33.79
CA ILE A 15 9.93 20.33 -34.51
C ILE A 15 10.47 20.55 -35.93
N SER A 16 11.49 19.77 -36.31
CA SER A 16 12.08 19.80 -37.64
C SER A 16 11.24 19.01 -38.65
N SER A 17 10.11 19.57 -39.09
CA SER A 17 9.32 19.03 -40.21
C SER A 17 8.67 20.16 -41.02
N ASP A 18 8.72 20.04 -42.34
CA ASP A 18 8.04 20.96 -43.27
C ASP A 18 6.60 20.52 -43.58
N ASN A 19 6.16 19.37 -43.06
CA ASN A 19 4.87 18.74 -43.39
C ASN A 19 3.98 18.56 -42.14
N ILE A 20 3.61 19.69 -41.55
CA ILE A 20 2.85 19.77 -40.30
C ILE A 20 1.38 20.12 -40.57
N LEU A 21 0.45 19.42 -39.91
CA LEU A 21 -0.97 19.78 -39.84
C LEU A 21 -1.31 20.37 -38.47
N TYR A 22 -1.61 21.67 -38.43
CA TYR A 22 -1.88 22.42 -37.21
C TYR A 22 -3.29 22.26 -36.65
N ASN A 23 -4.24 22.03 -37.56
CA ASN A 23 -5.65 21.90 -37.24
C ASN A 23 -6.21 20.73 -38.05
N ILE A 24 -6.62 19.68 -37.35
CA ILE A 24 -7.16 18.47 -38.00
C ILE A 24 -8.38 18.75 -38.89
N ASN A 25 -9.09 19.87 -38.68
CA ASN A 25 -10.22 20.27 -39.51
C ASN A 25 -9.82 20.93 -40.83
N GLU A 26 -8.54 21.26 -41.02
CA GLU A 26 -7.99 21.93 -42.21
C GLU A 26 -7.18 20.97 -43.10
N TYR A 27 -7.33 19.65 -42.91
CA TYR A 27 -6.58 18.67 -43.67
C TYR A 27 -6.94 18.70 -45.16
N VAL A 28 -5.94 18.41 -46.00
CA VAL A 28 -6.14 18.21 -47.44
C VAL A 28 -6.42 16.73 -47.69
N PRO A 29 -7.55 16.34 -48.33
CA PRO A 29 -7.83 14.96 -48.65
C PRO A 29 -6.67 14.31 -49.42
N ASN A 30 -6.33 13.07 -49.05
CA ASN A 30 -5.22 12.28 -49.62
C ASN A 30 -3.80 12.82 -49.36
N LYS A 31 -3.65 13.94 -48.64
CA LYS A 31 -2.33 14.37 -48.15
C LYS A 31 -2.02 13.69 -46.82
N GLN A 32 -0.80 13.15 -46.73
CA GLN A 32 -0.24 12.58 -45.51
C GLN A 32 0.69 13.60 -44.84
N TYR A 33 0.68 13.65 -43.51
CA TYR A 33 1.47 14.58 -42.70
C TYR A 33 2.42 13.84 -41.77
N ASP A 34 3.61 14.39 -41.56
CA ASP A 34 4.61 13.84 -40.66
C ASP A 34 4.31 14.20 -39.21
N VAL A 35 3.68 15.37 -39.00
CA VAL A 35 3.29 15.86 -37.67
C VAL A 35 1.84 16.32 -37.72
N VAL A 36 1.04 15.85 -36.77
CA VAL A 36 -0.37 16.26 -36.64
C VAL A 36 -0.64 16.79 -35.23
N LEU A 37 -1.15 18.00 -35.12
CA LEU A 37 -1.52 18.62 -33.85
C LEU A 37 -3.03 18.52 -33.66
N VAL A 38 -3.45 17.95 -32.53
CA VAL A 38 -4.87 17.64 -32.30
C VAL A 38 -5.30 18.17 -30.94
N LYS A 39 -6.46 18.86 -30.92
CA LYS A 39 -7.11 19.32 -29.69
C LYS A 39 -8.38 18.52 -29.43
N CYS A 40 -8.32 17.70 -28.39
CA CYS A 40 -9.41 16.85 -27.94
C CYS A 40 -9.94 17.35 -26.59
N LEU A 41 -10.44 18.59 -26.58
CA LEU A 41 -10.91 19.30 -25.37
C LEU A 41 -12.42 19.18 -25.12
N SER A 42 -13.13 18.42 -25.96
CA SER A 42 -14.59 18.33 -26.03
C SER A 42 -15.09 16.97 -25.55
N SER A 43 -16.34 16.63 -25.88
CA SER A 43 -16.99 15.37 -25.49
C SER A 43 -16.30 14.13 -26.11
N SER A 44 -16.59 12.95 -25.57
CA SER A 44 -15.99 11.69 -26.01
C SER A 44 -16.15 11.42 -27.51
N ASN A 45 -17.32 11.72 -28.08
CA ASN A 45 -17.65 11.39 -29.47
C ASN A 45 -16.91 12.31 -30.46
N ASP A 46 -16.87 13.62 -30.19
CA ASP A 46 -16.12 14.59 -31.03
C ASP A 46 -14.61 14.28 -31.01
N ASN A 47 -14.11 13.80 -29.87
CA ASN A 47 -12.72 13.39 -29.76
C ASN A 47 -12.41 12.13 -30.59
N GLU A 48 -13.33 11.17 -30.69
CA GLU A 48 -13.13 9.95 -31.50
C GLU A 48 -13.07 10.27 -32.98
N GLU A 49 -13.98 11.10 -33.50
CA GLU A 49 -13.97 11.55 -34.90
C GLU A 49 -12.66 12.29 -35.26
N LYS A 50 -12.15 13.13 -34.34
CA LYS A 50 -10.85 13.78 -34.52
C LYS A 50 -9.70 12.80 -34.53
N LEU A 51 -9.73 11.76 -33.69
CA LEU A 51 -8.72 10.71 -33.66
C LEU A 51 -8.77 9.84 -34.92
N ASP A 52 -9.96 9.48 -35.42
CA ASP A 52 -10.15 8.79 -36.70
C ASP A 52 -9.51 9.58 -37.84
N ARG A 53 -9.83 10.88 -37.94
CA ARG A 53 -9.23 11.78 -38.94
C ARG A 53 -7.72 11.84 -38.80
N THR A 54 -7.22 11.94 -37.56
CA THR A 54 -5.79 11.97 -37.27
C THR A 54 -5.10 10.73 -37.82
N LYS A 55 -5.67 9.55 -37.59
CA LYS A 55 -5.15 8.29 -38.11
C LYS A 55 -5.11 8.25 -39.64
N TYR A 56 -6.14 8.80 -40.29
CA TYR A 56 -6.25 8.84 -41.74
C TYR A 56 -5.19 9.74 -42.40
N VAL A 57 -4.90 10.90 -41.81
CA VAL A 57 -4.00 11.91 -42.40
C VAL A 57 -2.54 11.78 -41.94
N MET A 58 -2.26 10.99 -40.91
CA MET A 58 -0.92 10.81 -40.37
C MET A 58 -0.16 9.75 -41.17
N GLY A 59 1.02 10.13 -41.66
CA GLY A 59 1.88 9.23 -42.44
C GLY A 59 2.34 8.01 -41.64
N ASN A 60 2.91 7.02 -42.33
CA ASN A 60 3.35 5.75 -41.71
C ASN A 60 4.37 5.94 -40.56
N HIS A 61 5.17 7.01 -40.61
CA HIS A 61 6.12 7.38 -39.55
C HIS A 61 5.73 8.71 -38.88
N GLY A 62 4.49 9.15 -39.08
CA GLY A 62 4.01 10.40 -38.53
C GLY A 62 3.74 10.30 -37.04
N ILE A 63 3.85 11.45 -36.36
CA ILE A 63 3.58 11.61 -34.93
C ILE A 63 2.43 12.58 -34.74
N ALA A 64 1.43 12.19 -33.95
CA ALA A 64 0.37 13.07 -33.50
C ALA A 64 0.60 13.53 -32.06
N TYR A 65 0.53 14.84 -31.85
CA TYR A 65 0.56 15.48 -30.54
C TYR A 65 -0.86 15.86 -30.14
N VAL A 66 -1.46 15.05 -29.26
CA VAL A 66 -2.88 15.17 -28.88
C VAL A 66 -3.00 15.81 -27.50
N LEU A 67 -3.49 17.05 -27.47
CA LEU A 67 -3.76 17.79 -26.23
C LEU A 67 -5.18 17.48 -25.72
N VAL A 68 -5.26 16.94 -24.50
CA VAL A 68 -6.51 16.49 -23.86
C VAL A 68 -6.65 17.05 -22.44
N PRO A 69 -7.87 17.16 -21.89
CA PRO A 69 -8.07 17.26 -20.45
C PRO A 69 -7.46 16.03 -19.75
N THR A 70 -6.77 16.22 -18.62
CA THR A 70 -6.16 15.10 -17.86
C THR A 70 -7.19 14.03 -17.47
N ALA A 71 -8.46 14.41 -17.30
CA ALA A 71 -9.55 13.47 -17.07
C ALA A 71 -9.67 12.38 -18.16
N VAL A 72 -9.24 12.64 -19.40
CA VAL A 72 -9.23 11.64 -20.48
C VAL A 72 -8.36 10.43 -20.10
N LEU A 73 -7.30 10.64 -19.30
CA LEU A 73 -6.37 9.57 -18.92
C LEU A 73 -6.97 8.55 -17.94
N PHE A 74 -8.05 8.85 -17.21
CA PHE A 74 -8.58 7.94 -16.18
C PHE A 74 -10.10 7.92 -16.01
N SER A 75 -10.82 8.99 -16.37
CA SER A 75 -12.25 9.12 -16.10
C SER A 75 -13.10 8.15 -16.92
N LYS A 76 -14.20 7.66 -16.36
CA LYS A 76 -15.12 6.73 -17.04
C LYS A 76 -15.77 7.35 -18.27
N ASN A 77 -16.03 8.66 -18.26
CA ASN A 77 -16.65 9.36 -19.37
C ASN A 77 -15.80 9.32 -20.66
N PHE A 78 -14.49 9.10 -20.52
CA PHE A 78 -13.55 9.01 -21.63
C PHE A 78 -12.99 7.60 -21.83
N LYS A 79 -13.64 6.58 -21.24
CA LYS A 79 -13.20 5.18 -21.38
C LYS A 79 -13.08 4.78 -22.86
N ARG A 80 -14.09 5.13 -23.66
CA ARG A 80 -14.12 4.83 -25.10
C ARG A 80 -12.95 5.47 -25.85
N ASN A 81 -12.60 6.73 -25.55
CA ASN A 81 -11.44 7.39 -26.14
C ASN A 81 -10.14 6.67 -25.81
N ARG A 82 -9.94 6.25 -24.55
CA ARG A 82 -8.73 5.50 -24.18
C ARG A 82 -8.66 4.14 -24.85
N GLU A 83 -9.77 3.42 -24.91
CA GLU A 83 -9.83 2.13 -25.60
C GLU A 83 -9.50 2.29 -27.07
N TYR A 84 -10.07 3.30 -27.75
CA TYR A 84 -9.74 3.65 -29.12
C TYR A 84 -8.25 3.97 -29.27
N ILE A 85 -7.70 4.89 -28.46
CA ILE A 85 -6.30 5.29 -28.52
C ILE A 85 -5.35 4.09 -28.40
N VAL A 86 -5.57 3.22 -27.41
CA VAL A 86 -4.71 2.04 -27.18
C VAL A 86 -4.88 0.96 -28.26
N ASN A 87 -6.08 0.84 -28.84
CA ASN A 87 -6.34 -0.14 -29.88
C ASN A 87 -5.77 0.31 -31.23
N GLU A 88 -5.92 1.58 -31.58
CA GLU A 88 -5.70 2.09 -32.93
C GLU A 88 -4.32 2.71 -33.16
N PHE A 89 -3.62 3.14 -32.11
CA PHE A 89 -2.31 3.77 -32.21
C PHE A 89 -1.26 3.05 -31.38
N GLN A 90 0.01 3.32 -31.69
CA GLN A 90 1.10 3.18 -30.73
C GLN A 90 1.15 4.43 -29.87
N ILE A 91 1.15 4.27 -28.55
CA ILE A 91 1.38 5.40 -27.64
C ILE A 91 2.89 5.47 -27.41
N LYS A 92 3.52 6.52 -27.94
CA LYS A 92 4.95 6.76 -27.71
C LYS A 92 5.17 7.28 -26.29
N GLY A 93 4.37 8.28 -25.91
CA GLY A 93 4.55 8.99 -24.66
C GLY A 93 3.26 9.63 -24.12
N VAL A 94 3.17 9.76 -22.80
CA VAL A 94 2.13 10.55 -22.13
C VAL A 94 2.76 11.53 -21.15
N ILE A 95 2.45 12.81 -21.30
CA ILE A 95 2.92 13.90 -20.43
C ILE A 95 1.72 14.52 -19.71
N THR A 96 1.66 14.42 -18.38
CA THR A 96 0.73 15.23 -17.58
C THR A 96 1.31 16.61 -17.33
N LEU A 97 0.55 17.66 -17.67
CA LEU A 97 0.99 19.05 -17.57
C LEU A 97 0.55 19.62 -16.22
N LYS A 98 1.52 19.97 -15.38
CA LYS A 98 1.22 20.59 -14.08
C LYS A 98 0.63 21.99 -14.26
N THR A 99 -0.07 22.48 -13.25
CA THR A 99 -0.72 23.80 -13.27
C THR A 99 0.26 24.94 -13.59
N SER A 100 1.52 24.82 -13.19
CA SER A 100 2.59 25.78 -13.51
C SER A 100 2.91 25.90 -15.01
N VAL A 101 2.47 24.96 -15.84
CA VAL A 101 2.64 25.04 -17.30
C VAL A 101 1.68 26.08 -17.91
N PHE A 102 0.55 26.36 -17.26
CA PHE A 102 -0.46 27.28 -17.76
C PHE A 102 -0.94 28.24 -16.68
N ASP A 103 -0.59 29.52 -16.81
CA ASP A 103 -1.05 30.57 -15.88
C ASP A 103 -2.56 30.87 -15.97
N PHE A 104 -3.27 30.29 -16.96
CA PHE A 104 -4.64 30.72 -17.32
C PHE A 104 -5.65 29.59 -17.54
N SER A 105 -5.26 28.32 -17.38
CA SER A 105 -6.19 27.19 -17.53
C SER A 105 -6.63 26.66 -16.18
N SER A 106 -7.93 26.74 -15.89
CA SER A 106 -8.53 26.09 -14.73
C SER A 106 -8.65 24.57 -14.88
N ILE A 107 -8.48 24.05 -16.11
CA ILE A 107 -8.59 22.62 -16.43
C ILE A 107 -7.19 22.04 -16.59
N PRO A 108 -6.81 21.01 -15.81
CA PRO A 108 -5.56 20.28 -16.01
C PRO A 108 -5.53 19.60 -17.38
N LEU A 109 -4.40 19.71 -18.08
CA LEU A 109 -4.20 19.17 -19.43
C LEU A 109 -3.11 18.10 -19.45
N SER A 110 -3.14 17.26 -20.47
CA SER A 110 -2.11 16.27 -20.75
C SER A 110 -1.86 16.20 -22.26
N LEU A 111 -0.64 15.84 -22.63
CA LEU A 111 -0.22 15.62 -24.01
C LEU A 111 0.00 14.11 -24.23
N ILE A 112 -0.61 13.56 -25.28
CA ILE A 112 -0.42 12.18 -25.70
C ILE A 112 0.29 12.18 -27.05
N LEU A 113 1.41 11.46 -27.15
CA LEU A 113 2.15 11.27 -28.37
C LEU A 113 1.75 9.94 -29.00
N LEU A 114 1.20 9.98 -30.21
CA LEU A 114 0.70 8.82 -30.92
C LEU A 114 1.46 8.61 -32.23
N GLU A 115 1.73 7.36 -32.57
CA GLU A 115 2.27 6.94 -33.86
C GLU A 115 1.26 6.01 -34.56
N ASN A 116 1.24 6.05 -35.90
CA ASN A 116 0.25 5.30 -36.68
C ASN A 116 0.49 3.77 -36.62
N ASN A 117 1.76 3.37 -36.60
CA ASN A 117 2.16 1.97 -36.64
C ASN A 117 2.52 1.45 -35.25
N LYS A 118 1.99 0.28 -34.90
CA LYS A 118 2.38 -0.42 -33.67
C LYS A 118 3.83 -0.87 -33.77
N SER A 119 4.62 -0.47 -32.79
CA SER A 119 6.01 -0.90 -32.61
C SER A 119 6.13 -1.69 -31.31
N ASN A 120 7.27 -2.37 -31.12
CA ASN A 120 7.59 -3.02 -29.85
C ASN A 120 8.27 -2.06 -28.86
N GLU A 121 8.28 -0.76 -29.16
CA GLU A 121 8.88 0.24 -28.28
C GLU A 121 8.02 0.45 -27.04
N ALA A 122 8.68 0.59 -25.89
CA ALA A 122 8.00 0.85 -24.63
C ALA A 122 7.36 2.24 -24.64
N THR A 123 6.10 2.33 -24.23
CA THR A 123 5.46 3.62 -23.96
C THR A 123 6.07 4.23 -22.72
N TRP A 124 6.44 5.52 -22.81
CA TRP A 124 6.91 6.27 -21.64
C TRP A 124 5.85 7.20 -21.06
N PHE A 125 5.91 7.44 -19.76
CA PHE A 125 4.96 8.27 -19.03
C PHE A 125 5.70 9.19 -18.07
N THR A 126 5.32 10.47 -18.03
CA THR A 126 5.93 11.46 -17.14
C THR A 126 5.02 12.67 -16.90
N SER A 127 5.43 13.58 -16.01
CA SER A 127 4.87 14.92 -15.90
C SER A 127 5.85 16.00 -16.38
N ALA A 128 5.34 17.19 -16.68
CA ALA A 128 6.13 18.39 -16.94
C ALA A 128 5.56 19.61 -16.20
N SER A 129 6.46 20.48 -15.75
CA SER A 129 6.17 21.71 -15.00
C SER A 129 6.34 22.98 -15.83
N SER A 130 6.94 22.90 -17.02
CA SER A 130 7.10 24.04 -17.94
C SER A 130 6.96 23.63 -19.41
N ILE A 131 6.69 24.61 -20.28
CA ILE A 131 6.65 24.39 -21.73
C ILE A 131 8.02 23.95 -22.27
N GLN A 132 9.11 24.50 -21.74
CA GLN A 132 10.47 24.11 -22.16
C GLN A 132 10.77 22.65 -21.86
N GLU A 133 10.31 22.15 -20.71
CA GLU A 133 10.45 20.73 -20.35
C GLU A 133 9.66 19.83 -21.31
N VAL A 134 8.45 20.24 -21.71
CA VAL A 134 7.68 19.53 -22.75
C VAL A 134 8.43 19.50 -24.08
N ILE A 135 8.97 20.65 -24.53
CA ILE A 135 9.75 20.73 -25.77
C ILE A 135 10.95 19.78 -25.71
N ASN A 136 11.72 19.81 -24.62
CA ASN A 136 12.86 18.93 -24.47
C ASN A 136 12.44 17.45 -24.54
N LEU A 137 11.39 17.05 -23.81
CA LEU A 137 10.88 15.68 -23.82
C LEU A 137 10.48 15.18 -25.21
N VAL A 138 9.98 16.05 -26.09
CA VAL A 138 9.49 15.64 -27.41
C VAL A 138 10.54 15.76 -28.52
N THR A 139 11.58 16.59 -28.34
CA THR A 139 12.62 16.81 -29.37
C THR A 139 13.95 16.13 -29.04
N SER A 140 14.26 15.86 -27.76
CA SER A 140 15.49 15.18 -27.37
C SER A 140 15.27 13.69 -27.14
N ASN A 141 16.16 12.87 -27.71
CA ASN A 141 16.28 11.45 -27.36
C ASN A 141 16.96 11.24 -26.00
N ASP A 142 17.51 12.30 -25.41
CA ASP A 142 18.16 12.28 -24.12
C ASP A 142 17.23 12.90 -23.06
N HIS A 143 16.80 12.07 -22.12
CA HIS A 143 15.94 12.45 -21.00
C HIS A 143 16.69 12.70 -19.69
N THR A 144 18.03 12.71 -19.70
CA THR A 144 18.88 12.79 -18.50
C THR A 144 18.74 14.09 -17.68
N LYS A 145 18.20 15.16 -18.27
CA LYS A 145 17.98 16.47 -17.61
C LYS A 145 16.52 16.71 -17.19
N HIS A 146 15.68 15.68 -17.22
CA HIS A 146 14.28 15.80 -16.87
C HIS A 146 14.07 15.82 -15.35
N SER A 147 13.22 16.72 -14.86
CA SER A 147 13.07 16.95 -13.41
C SER A 147 12.13 15.97 -12.72
N HIS A 148 11.43 15.14 -13.51
CA HIS A 148 10.50 14.12 -13.01
C HIS A 148 10.94 12.73 -13.44
N ASN A 149 10.42 11.71 -12.75
CA ASN A 149 10.65 10.33 -13.16
C ASN A 149 9.93 10.03 -14.48
N ILE A 150 10.59 9.29 -15.35
CA ILE A 150 10.01 8.73 -16.56
C ILE A 150 9.79 7.24 -16.34
N TYR A 151 8.56 6.80 -16.58
CA TYR A 151 8.15 5.41 -16.40
C TYR A 151 7.94 4.76 -17.75
N HIS A 152 8.42 3.53 -17.94
CA HIS A 152 8.30 2.80 -19.19
C HIS A 152 7.46 1.53 -19.01
N THR A 153 6.62 1.21 -19.97
CA THR A 153 5.91 -0.08 -20.01
C THR A 153 5.68 -0.55 -21.44
N ASN A 154 5.75 -1.87 -21.63
CA ASN A 154 5.34 -2.53 -22.87
C ASN A 154 3.85 -2.91 -22.89
N SER A 155 3.15 -2.73 -21.76
CA SER A 155 1.74 -3.09 -21.58
C SER A 155 0.96 -1.92 -20.99
N VAL A 156 0.32 -1.15 -21.87
CA VAL A 156 -0.49 0.01 -21.50
C VAL A 156 -1.88 -0.43 -21.00
N ASN A 157 -2.31 0.12 -19.87
CA ASN A 157 -3.64 -0.12 -19.30
C ASN A 157 -4.70 0.80 -19.91
N LYS A 158 -5.68 0.23 -20.62
CA LYS A 158 -6.79 0.97 -21.26
C LYS A 158 -7.64 1.78 -20.27
N SER A 159 -7.65 1.40 -19.00
CA SER A 159 -8.42 2.08 -17.97
C SER A 159 -7.71 3.28 -17.35
N ASN A 160 -6.37 3.33 -17.40
CA ASN A 160 -5.59 4.39 -16.80
C ASN A 160 -4.27 4.66 -17.55
N LEU A 161 -4.15 5.87 -18.10
CA LEU A 161 -2.96 6.37 -18.80
C LEU A 161 -2.18 7.40 -17.97
N MET A 162 -2.49 7.58 -16.68
CA MET A 162 -1.76 8.52 -15.83
C MET A 162 -0.34 8.01 -15.53
N PRO A 163 0.70 8.87 -15.59
CA PRO A 163 2.07 8.48 -15.27
C PRO A 163 2.25 7.81 -13.91
N GLU A 164 1.56 8.30 -12.89
CA GLU A 164 1.61 7.79 -11.52
C GLU A 164 1.11 6.35 -11.42
N PHE A 165 0.30 5.88 -12.37
CA PHE A 165 -0.13 4.49 -12.44
C PHE A 165 1.01 3.52 -12.81
N TYR A 166 2.05 4.02 -13.51
CA TYR A 166 3.15 3.23 -14.06
C TYR A 166 4.44 3.33 -13.24
N ASN A 167 4.42 3.99 -12.09
CA ASN A 167 5.59 4.19 -11.23
C ASN A 167 6.11 2.94 -10.49
N GLY A 168 5.48 1.78 -10.70
CA GLY A 168 5.84 0.52 -10.05
C GLY A 168 5.41 0.43 -8.58
N GLU A 169 4.88 1.49 -7.96
CA GLU A 169 4.45 1.48 -6.55
C GLU A 169 3.38 0.43 -6.32
N ARG A 170 2.45 0.24 -7.26
CA ARG A 170 1.43 -0.81 -7.16
C ARG A 170 2.06 -2.20 -7.04
N GLN A 171 3.08 -2.49 -7.85
CA GLN A 171 3.78 -3.78 -7.82
C GLN A 171 4.53 -3.95 -6.50
N LYS A 172 5.16 -2.89 -5.96
CA LYS A 172 5.81 -2.93 -4.64
C LYS A 172 4.81 -3.26 -3.54
N ILE A 173 3.67 -2.58 -3.53
CA ILE A 173 2.60 -2.82 -2.54
C ILE A 173 2.03 -4.23 -2.69
N ASP A 174 1.74 -4.67 -3.91
CA ASP A 174 1.25 -6.03 -4.16
C ASP A 174 2.28 -7.08 -3.71
N ASN A 175 3.58 -6.88 -3.96
CA ASN A 175 4.64 -7.78 -3.50
C ASN A 175 4.72 -7.86 -1.98
N ILE A 176 4.60 -6.72 -1.27
CA ILE A 176 4.55 -6.70 0.19
C ILE A 176 3.32 -7.47 0.68
N LEU A 177 2.15 -7.18 0.12
CA LEU A 177 0.89 -7.80 0.52
C LEU A 177 0.84 -9.30 0.22
N ASN A 178 1.47 -9.77 -0.86
CA ASN A 178 1.56 -11.18 -1.21
C ASN A 178 2.37 -12.02 -0.20
N ALA A 179 3.17 -11.37 0.66
CA ALA A 179 3.87 -12.05 1.75
C ALA A 179 2.94 -12.37 2.95
N TYR A 180 1.73 -11.80 2.98
CA TYR A 180 0.77 -11.96 4.07
C TYR A 180 -0.51 -12.62 3.56
N GLU A 181 -1.26 -13.19 4.50
CA GLU A 181 -2.66 -13.45 4.22
C GLU A 181 -3.40 -12.12 4.22
N THR A 182 -4.17 -11.86 3.17
CA THR A 182 -4.90 -10.60 3.04
C THR A 182 -6.36 -10.86 2.75
N LYS A 183 -7.23 -10.06 3.37
CA LYS A 183 -8.64 -9.96 2.99
C LYS A 183 -8.90 -8.58 2.39
N THR A 184 -9.96 -8.46 1.57
CA THR A 184 -10.38 -7.13 1.15
C THR A 184 -11.11 -6.44 2.29
N LEU A 185 -11.13 -5.11 2.28
CA LEU A 185 -11.83 -4.33 3.30
C LEU A 185 -13.33 -4.67 3.34
N ASN A 186 -13.92 -5.01 2.18
CA ASN A 186 -15.31 -5.46 2.09
C ASN A 186 -15.56 -6.84 2.69
N ASP A 187 -14.54 -7.70 2.82
CA ASP A 187 -14.69 -9.02 3.43
C ASP A 187 -14.72 -8.92 4.96
N ILE A 188 -14.01 -7.94 5.53
CA ILE A 188 -13.82 -7.81 6.99
C ILE A 188 -14.67 -6.72 7.64
N ALA A 189 -15.33 -5.88 6.85
CA ALA A 189 -16.07 -4.73 7.33
C ALA A 189 -17.31 -4.42 6.46
N GLU A 190 -18.34 -3.85 7.09
CA GLU A 190 -19.41 -3.15 6.40
C GLU A 190 -18.94 -1.73 6.05
N LEU A 191 -19.19 -1.31 4.81
CA LEU A 191 -18.84 0.04 4.36
C LEU A 191 -20.04 0.77 3.81
N PHE A 192 -20.25 2.00 4.28
CA PHE A 192 -21.32 2.88 3.80
C PHE A 192 -20.86 4.34 3.71
N ASN A 193 -21.54 5.12 2.87
CA ASN A 193 -21.29 6.56 2.81
C ASN A 193 -22.05 7.26 3.93
N GLY A 194 -21.47 8.34 4.46
CA GLY A 194 -22.22 9.28 5.28
C GLY A 194 -23.39 9.93 4.52
N LYS A 195 -24.27 10.58 5.26
CA LYS A 195 -25.57 11.08 4.80
C LYS A 195 -25.65 12.59 4.90
N SER A 196 -26.22 13.22 3.87
CA SER A 196 -26.49 14.65 3.89
C SER A 196 -27.66 14.94 4.80
N VAL A 197 -27.48 15.88 5.73
CA VAL A 197 -28.53 16.41 6.61
C VAL A 197 -28.91 17.83 6.13
N PRO A 198 -30.19 18.07 5.78
CA PRO A 198 -30.70 19.39 5.41
C PRO A 198 -30.53 20.43 6.51
N LYS A 199 -30.43 21.72 6.13
CA LYS A 199 -30.13 22.81 7.07
C LYS A 199 -31.23 23.03 8.11
N ASP A 200 -32.49 22.79 7.75
CA ASP A 200 -33.67 22.89 8.61
C ASP A 200 -33.74 21.78 9.68
N GLU A 201 -33.07 20.66 9.44
CA GLU A 201 -32.96 19.52 10.36
C GLU A 201 -31.77 19.67 11.34
N LEU A 202 -30.86 20.61 11.05
CA LEU A 202 -29.74 21.00 11.91
C LEU A 202 -30.17 22.01 12.99
N GLY A 203 -29.30 22.22 13.97
CA GLY A 203 -29.54 23.14 15.09
C GLY A 203 -30.15 22.46 16.32
N GLY A 204 -29.88 21.16 16.47
CA GLY A 204 -30.10 20.46 17.73
C GLY A 204 -29.18 20.98 18.83
N ILE A 205 -29.35 20.42 20.02
CA ILE A 205 -28.54 20.75 21.21
C ILE A 205 -27.59 19.61 21.57
N GLU A 206 -26.64 19.88 22.44
CA GLU A 206 -25.80 18.85 23.06
C GLU A 206 -26.69 17.81 23.76
N GLY A 207 -26.50 16.53 23.41
CA GLY A 207 -27.39 15.42 23.78
C GLY A 207 -28.30 14.93 22.65
N ASP A 208 -28.50 15.72 21.58
CA ASP A 208 -29.00 15.21 20.31
C ASP A 208 -27.88 14.50 19.53
N PHE A 209 -28.17 13.96 18.33
CA PHE A 209 -27.16 13.26 17.53
C PHE A 209 -26.27 14.22 16.73
N SER A 210 -24.96 14.05 16.90
CA SER A 210 -23.93 14.90 16.28
C SER A 210 -23.87 14.70 14.77
N TYR A 211 -23.65 15.78 14.02
CA TYR A 211 -23.44 15.74 12.57
C TYR A 211 -21.96 15.99 12.23
N LEU A 212 -21.24 14.91 11.93
CA LEU A 212 -19.80 14.95 11.74
C LEU A 212 -19.41 15.28 10.30
N ARG A 213 -18.68 16.37 10.12
CA ARG A 213 -18.07 16.83 8.87
C ARG A 213 -16.56 16.64 8.90
N ALA A 214 -15.90 16.74 7.74
CA ALA A 214 -14.44 16.59 7.64
C ALA A 214 -13.70 17.48 8.67
N ARG A 215 -14.14 18.74 8.83
CA ARG A 215 -13.61 19.69 9.83
C ARG A 215 -13.69 19.22 11.28
N ASN A 216 -14.60 18.31 11.61
CA ASN A 216 -14.80 17.83 12.98
C ASN A 216 -13.74 16.81 13.40
N ILE A 217 -12.90 16.34 12.48
CA ILE A 217 -11.75 15.52 12.84
C ILE A 217 -10.53 16.43 13.04
N VAL A 218 -10.07 16.55 14.28
CA VAL A 218 -8.92 17.36 14.67
C VAL A 218 -7.90 16.44 15.33
N ASP A 219 -6.71 16.34 14.75
CA ASP A 219 -5.63 15.47 15.24
C ASP A 219 -6.06 14.01 15.51
N GLY A 220 -6.92 13.48 14.63
CA GLY A 220 -7.44 12.11 14.73
C GLY A 220 -8.59 11.93 15.74
N LYS A 221 -8.99 12.99 16.44
CA LYS A 221 -10.12 13.00 17.39
C LYS A 221 -11.35 13.67 16.80
N ILE A 222 -12.51 13.24 17.25
CA ILE A 222 -13.79 13.82 16.87
C ILE A 222 -14.09 15.00 17.83
N VAL A 223 -14.43 16.15 17.25
CA VAL A 223 -14.89 17.35 17.97
C VAL A 223 -16.23 17.75 17.38
N ALA A 224 -17.31 17.34 18.03
CA ALA A 224 -18.67 17.66 17.60
C ALA A 224 -18.99 19.15 17.81
N THR A 225 -19.53 19.79 16.76
CA THR A 225 -19.91 21.21 16.80
C THR A 225 -21.32 21.47 16.25
N ASP A 226 -21.88 20.50 15.54
CA ASP A 226 -23.19 20.60 14.88
C ASP A 226 -24.02 19.40 15.30
N TYR A 227 -25.29 19.63 15.59
CA TYR A 227 -26.23 18.59 16.04
C TYR A 227 -27.48 18.59 15.16
N VAL A 228 -28.02 17.40 14.90
CA VAL A 228 -29.28 17.20 14.21
C VAL A 228 -30.38 17.04 15.25
N LYS A 229 -31.53 17.66 15.04
CA LYS A 229 -32.63 17.65 16.03
C LYS A 229 -33.14 16.24 16.31
N SER A 230 -33.36 15.92 17.58
CA SER A 230 -33.82 14.60 18.07
C SER A 230 -35.04 14.03 17.34
N GLU A 231 -35.98 14.87 16.90
CA GLU A 231 -37.20 14.46 16.19
C GLU A 231 -36.93 13.72 14.86
N HIS A 232 -35.73 13.85 14.30
CA HIS A 232 -35.33 13.16 13.08
C HIS A 232 -34.60 11.83 13.32
N ALA A 233 -34.46 11.35 14.57
CA ALA A 233 -33.68 10.14 14.90
C ALA A 233 -34.08 8.92 14.06
N VAL A 234 -35.39 8.68 13.92
CA VAL A 234 -35.94 7.55 13.16
C VAL A 234 -35.54 7.58 11.70
N LYS A 235 -35.49 8.78 11.10
CA LYS A 235 -35.10 8.98 9.69
C LYS A 235 -33.66 8.56 9.43
N TYR A 236 -32.79 8.73 10.44
CA TYR A 236 -31.35 8.50 10.32
C TYR A 236 -30.86 7.23 11.01
N ALA A 237 -31.76 6.41 11.58
CA ALA A 237 -31.42 5.25 12.39
C ALA A 237 -30.39 4.30 11.74
N LYS A 238 -30.46 4.12 10.41
CA LYS A 238 -29.52 3.27 9.65
C LYS A 238 -28.15 3.90 9.39
N GLN A 239 -27.96 5.17 9.76
CA GLN A 239 -26.75 5.95 9.55
C GLN A 239 -26.10 6.37 10.87
N ILE A 240 -26.67 5.96 12.00
CA ILE A 240 -26.08 6.19 13.31
C ILE A 240 -24.76 5.42 13.40
N LEU A 241 -23.72 6.16 13.77
CA LEU A 241 -22.39 5.65 14.06
C LEU A 241 -22.41 4.89 15.37
N LEU A 242 -21.64 3.81 15.42
CA LEU A 242 -21.43 2.99 16.61
C LEU A 242 -19.99 3.18 17.10
N PRO A 243 -19.72 3.00 18.40
CA PRO A 243 -18.36 2.92 18.91
C PRO A 243 -17.58 1.86 18.12
N GLY A 244 -16.34 2.17 17.75
CA GLY A 244 -15.50 1.34 16.90
C GLY A 244 -15.61 1.60 15.40
N ASP A 245 -16.63 2.34 14.93
CA ASP A 245 -16.70 2.76 13.53
C ASP A 245 -15.49 3.62 13.16
N ILE A 246 -14.90 3.38 11.99
CA ILE A 246 -13.77 4.15 11.48
C ILE A 246 -14.27 5.09 10.37
N LEU A 247 -14.03 6.39 10.54
CA LEU A 247 -14.34 7.42 9.56
C LEU A 247 -13.14 7.68 8.67
N ILE A 248 -13.29 7.50 7.36
CA ILE A 248 -12.26 7.82 6.37
C ILE A 248 -12.77 8.95 5.48
N SER A 249 -12.05 10.08 5.46
CA SER A 249 -12.41 11.19 4.58
C SER A 249 -12.31 10.79 3.11
N LYS A 250 -13.28 11.23 2.31
CA LYS A 250 -13.31 10.97 0.87
C LYS A 250 -12.39 11.88 0.09
N PHE A 251 -12.07 13.05 0.62
CA PHE A 251 -11.30 14.09 -0.07
C PHE A 251 -9.87 14.11 0.46
N PHE A 252 -8.90 13.86 -0.42
CA PHE A 252 -7.55 13.47 -0.01
C PHE A 252 -6.66 14.61 0.50
N GLY A 253 -7.01 15.87 0.21
CA GLY A 253 -6.34 17.04 0.78
C GLY A 253 -6.44 17.11 2.31
N GLU A 254 -7.35 16.32 2.89
CA GLU A 254 -7.60 16.23 4.32
C GLU A 254 -7.63 14.75 4.71
N LYS A 255 -6.50 14.03 4.72
CA LYS A 255 -6.39 12.60 5.10
C LYS A 255 -6.75 12.39 6.59
N ARG A 256 -8.01 12.64 6.92
CA ARG A 256 -8.59 12.59 8.25
C ARG A 256 -9.19 11.21 8.42
N ILE A 257 -8.58 10.46 9.31
CA ILE A 257 -9.07 9.16 9.75
C ILE A 257 -9.30 9.29 11.25
N ALA A 258 -10.45 8.83 11.72
CA ALA A 258 -10.81 8.83 13.13
C ALA A 258 -11.59 7.57 13.48
N GLN A 259 -11.43 7.12 14.71
CA GLN A 259 -12.26 6.08 15.30
C GLN A 259 -13.34 6.75 16.14
N VAL A 260 -14.57 6.27 16.04
CA VAL A 260 -15.71 6.70 16.85
C VAL A 260 -15.59 6.04 18.22
N LEU A 261 -15.56 6.85 19.28
CA LEU A 261 -15.57 6.38 20.67
C LEU A 261 -16.98 6.42 21.25
N GLU A 262 -17.17 5.86 22.44
CA GLU A 262 -18.46 5.89 23.14
C GLU A 262 -18.98 7.31 23.36
N ASP A 263 -18.09 8.23 23.76
CA ASP A 263 -18.42 9.64 24.00
C ASP A 263 -18.76 10.42 22.72
N ASP A 264 -18.42 9.88 21.54
CA ASP A 264 -18.74 10.49 20.24
C ASP A 264 -20.17 10.13 19.76
N CYS A 265 -20.84 9.21 20.45
CA CYS A 265 -22.16 8.71 20.09
C CYS A 265 -23.29 9.38 20.91
N PRO A 266 -24.50 9.53 20.33
CA PRO A 266 -24.88 9.17 18.96
C PRO A 266 -24.42 10.20 17.92
N ALA A 267 -23.97 9.74 16.75
CA ALA A 267 -23.51 10.62 15.68
C ALA A 267 -23.88 10.10 14.28
N ILE A 268 -23.87 11.00 13.29
CA ILE A 268 -24.05 10.71 11.87
C ILE A 268 -22.90 11.35 11.10
N ALA A 269 -22.24 10.57 10.26
CA ALA A 269 -21.23 11.08 9.35
C ALA A 269 -21.87 11.78 8.13
N SER A 270 -21.32 12.93 7.73
CA SER A 270 -21.67 13.62 6.49
C SER A 270 -21.17 12.87 5.24
N PRO A 271 -21.64 13.22 4.01
CA PRO A 271 -21.19 12.59 2.78
C PRO A 271 -19.69 12.74 2.46
N ALA A 272 -18.97 13.55 3.25
CA ALA A 272 -17.51 13.69 3.16
C ALA A 272 -16.76 12.47 3.69
N PHE A 273 -17.44 11.52 4.36
CA PHE A 273 -16.84 10.30 4.89
C PHE A 273 -17.36 9.03 4.22
N ILE A 274 -16.49 8.03 4.19
CA ILE A 274 -16.85 6.62 4.14
C ILE A 274 -16.69 6.08 5.56
N VAL A 275 -17.72 5.41 6.06
CA VAL A 275 -17.71 4.72 7.35
C VAL A 275 -17.32 3.28 7.11
N VAL A 276 -16.40 2.78 7.94
CA VAL A 276 -15.92 1.40 7.94
C VAL A 276 -16.25 0.80 9.31
N ARG A 277 -17.14 -0.18 9.32
CA ARG A 277 -17.55 -0.90 10.53
C ARG A 277 -16.96 -2.31 10.49
N ALA A 278 -15.97 -2.57 11.32
CA ALA A 278 -15.33 -3.88 11.36
C ALA A 278 -16.33 -4.96 11.84
N LEU A 279 -16.27 -6.14 11.23
CA LEU A 279 -17.17 -7.26 11.53
C LEU A 279 -16.39 -8.56 11.85
N GLU A 280 -15.35 -8.85 11.08
CA GLU A 280 -14.58 -10.11 11.21
C GLU A 280 -13.29 -9.97 12.02
N ILE A 281 -12.86 -8.73 12.27
CA ILE A 281 -11.62 -8.42 12.98
C ILE A 281 -11.88 -7.34 14.04
N PRO A 282 -11.03 -7.24 15.08
CA PRO A 282 -11.13 -6.14 16.04
C PRO A 282 -10.98 -4.77 15.35
N GLU A 283 -11.90 -3.86 15.64
CA GLU A 283 -11.92 -2.48 15.16
C GLU A 283 -10.64 -1.71 15.52
N ASP A 284 -10.14 -1.90 16.75
CA ASP A 284 -8.92 -1.26 17.24
C ASP A 284 -7.69 -1.70 16.46
N TYR A 285 -7.63 -2.99 16.08
CA TYR A 285 -6.55 -3.52 15.25
C TYR A 285 -6.59 -2.84 13.88
N LEU A 286 -7.76 -2.78 13.25
CA LEU A 286 -7.91 -2.16 11.94
C LEU A 286 -7.52 -0.67 11.97
N PHE A 287 -8.00 0.07 12.97
CA PHE A 287 -7.69 1.49 13.14
C PHE A 287 -6.19 1.72 13.38
N LYS A 288 -5.56 0.93 14.26
CA LYS A 288 -4.12 1.02 14.54
C LYS A 288 -3.28 0.63 13.33
N TYR A 289 -3.64 -0.44 12.62
CA TYR A 289 -2.97 -0.83 11.39
C TYR A 289 -2.99 0.33 10.39
N ILE A 290 -4.16 0.92 10.11
CA ILE A 290 -4.32 2.04 9.18
C ILE A 290 -3.40 3.21 9.55
N ASN A 291 -3.33 3.57 10.83
CA ASN A 291 -2.54 4.70 11.32
C ASN A 291 -1.04 4.39 11.57
N SER A 292 -0.65 3.11 11.58
CA SER A 292 0.74 2.68 11.77
C SER A 292 1.65 3.11 10.61
N ARG A 293 2.97 3.05 10.79
CA ARG A 293 3.95 3.26 9.70
C ARG A 293 3.71 2.33 8.52
N ALA A 294 3.37 1.06 8.79
CA ALA A 294 3.03 0.08 7.77
C ALA A 294 1.73 0.45 7.04
N GLY A 295 0.67 0.84 7.76
CA GLY A 295 -0.58 1.32 7.17
C GLY A 295 -0.40 2.56 6.31
N LYS A 296 0.42 3.52 6.76
CA LYS A 296 0.79 4.71 5.95
C LYS A 296 1.52 4.33 4.66
N ASN A 297 2.32 3.28 4.67
CA ASN A 297 3.04 2.83 3.48
C ASN A 297 2.22 1.88 2.60
N ILE A 298 1.21 1.20 3.14
CA ILE A 298 0.44 0.19 2.41
C ILE A 298 -0.99 0.68 2.17
N PHE A 299 -1.77 0.88 3.23
CA PHE A 299 -3.16 1.29 3.14
C PHE A 299 -3.32 2.68 2.52
N HIS A 300 -2.56 3.68 3.00
CA HIS A 300 -2.66 5.03 2.44
C HIS A 300 -2.14 5.08 0.99
N LYS A 301 -1.12 4.29 0.63
CA LYS A 301 -0.68 4.17 -0.77
C LYS A 301 -1.74 3.52 -1.67
N GLN A 302 -2.45 2.53 -1.16
CA GLN A 302 -3.61 1.98 -1.86
C GLN A 302 -4.72 3.02 -2.05
N LEU A 303 -4.98 3.88 -1.05
CA LEU A 303 -5.91 5.02 -1.18
C LEU A 303 -5.44 5.98 -2.30
N GLU A 304 -4.16 6.34 -2.32
CA GLU A 304 -3.54 7.20 -3.37
C GLU A 304 -3.76 6.63 -4.78
N MET A 305 -3.67 5.31 -4.94
CA MET A 305 -3.82 4.64 -6.23
C MET A 305 -5.27 4.61 -6.75
N ILE A 306 -6.26 4.68 -5.86
CA ILE A 306 -7.69 4.62 -6.23
C ILE A 306 -8.34 5.99 -6.29
N GLU A 307 -7.64 7.05 -5.89
CA GLU A 307 -8.12 8.42 -6.02
C GLU A 307 -8.46 8.80 -7.45
N ARG A 308 -9.54 9.57 -7.56
CA ARG A 308 -10.03 10.09 -8.84
C ARG A 308 -10.38 11.57 -8.69
N GLY A 309 -10.01 12.36 -9.68
CA GLY A 309 -10.35 13.78 -9.74
C GLY A 309 -9.20 14.58 -10.33
N THR A 310 -9.52 15.67 -11.01
CA THR A 310 -8.50 16.55 -11.61
C THR A 310 -8.16 17.73 -10.71
N THR A 311 -9.16 18.30 -10.03
CA THR A 311 -8.99 19.49 -9.17
C THR A 311 -9.16 19.15 -7.70
N ILE A 312 -10.16 18.35 -7.36
CA ILE A 312 -10.36 17.79 -6.03
C ILE A 312 -10.38 16.27 -6.21
N THR A 313 -9.36 15.59 -5.69
CA THR A 313 -9.33 14.12 -5.70
C THR A 313 -10.26 13.57 -4.64
N SER A 314 -10.96 12.51 -4.99
CA SER A 314 -11.88 11.84 -4.10
C SER A 314 -11.82 10.32 -4.26
N ILE A 315 -12.23 9.63 -3.19
CA ILE A 315 -12.31 8.18 -3.13
C ILE A 315 -13.77 7.76 -3.13
N ASN A 316 -14.10 6.78 -3.97
CA ASN A 316 -15.43 6.22 -4.06
C ASN A 316 -15.55 4.93 -3.24
N LEU A 317 -16.73 4.71 -2.66
CA LEU A 317 -17.05 3.51 -1.87
C LEU A 317 -16.78 2.19 -2.61
N ARG A 318 -16.96 2.17 -3.94
CA ARG A 318 -16.70 0.96 -4.74
C ARG A 318 -15.22 0.58 -4.76
N ASP A 319 -14.35 1.58 -4.86
CA ASP A 319 -12.92 1.35 -5.05
C ASP A 319 -12.27 1.00 -3.69
N ILE A 320 -12.70 1.65 -2.60
CA ILE A 320 -12.17 1.36 -1.25
C ILE A 320 -12.51 -0.05 -0.76
N LYS A 321 -13.64 -0.63 -1.22
CA LYS A 321 -14.04 -2.01 -0.90
C LYS A 321 -12.98 -3.04 -1.29
N GLY A 322 -12.23 -2.78 -2.35
CA GLY A 322 -11.20 -3.68 -2.87
C GLY A 322 -9.82 -3.52 -2.23
N LEU A 323 -9.66 -2.63 -1.24
CA LEU A 323 -8.37 -2.47 -0.57
C LEU A 323 -8.01 -3.71 0.23
N LYS A 324 -6.77 -4.16 0.12
CA LYS A 324 -6.27 -5.33 0.82
C LYS A 324 -5.73 -4.94 2.19
N ILE A 325 -6.14 -5.71 3.20
CA ILE A 325 -5.71 -5.58 4.58
C ILE A 325 -5.02 -6.89 4.98
N PRO A 326 -3.79 -6.84 5.54
CA PRO A 326 -3.14 -8.02 6.10
C PRO A 326 -3.92 -8.52 7.32
N ILE A 327 -4.09 -9.83 7.41
CA ILE A 327 -4.80 -10.51 8.50
C ILE A 327 -3.81 -11.38 9.25
N PHE A 328 -3.75 -11.19 10.56
CA PHE A 328 -2.96 -12.00 11.48
C PHE A 328 -3.88 -12.88 12.33
N ASP A 329 -3.30 -13.82 13.07
CA ASP A 329 -4.06 -14.55 14.08
C ASP A 329 -4.55 -13.61 15.20
N ASN A 330 -5.57 -14.05 15.93
CA ASN A 330 -6.21 -13.22 16.94
C ASN A 330 -5.22 -12.75 18.02
N ALA A 331 -4.30 -13.59 18.48
CA ALA A 331 -3.34 -13.22 19.52
C ALA A 331 -2.45 -12.07 19.04
N THR A 332 -1.88 -12.20 17.83
CA THR A 332 -1.09 -11.15 17.20
C THR A 332 -1.88 -9.85 17.02
N MET A 333 -3.14 -9.92 16.57
CA MET A 333 -3.98 -8.71 16.43
C MET A 333 -4.23 -8.04 17.79
N PHE A 334 -4.48 -8.81 18.85
CA PHE A 334 -4.66 -8.28 20.21
C PHE A 334 -3.38 -7.68 20.79
N GLU A 335 -2.22 -8.27 20.53
CA GLU A 335 -0.93 -7.68 20.91
C GLU A 335 -0.72 -6.33 20.25
N MET A 336 -0.99 -6.25 18.94
CA MET A 336 -0.89 -5.00 18.17
C MET A 336 -1.82 -3.91 18.71
N ILE A 337 -3.00 -4.29 19.22
CA ILE A 337 -3.91 -3.35 19.89
C ILE A 337 -3.30 -2.75 21.16
N ASN A 338 -2.50 -3.52 21.91
CA ASN A 338 -2.00 -3.07 23.20
C ASN A 338 -0.63 -2.37 23.15
N ILE A 339 -0.02 -2.23 21.96
CA ILE A 339 1.30 -1.58 21.77
C ILE A 339 1.34 -0.16 22.38
N ASP A 340 0.27 0.64 22.24
CA ASP A 340 0.24 2.03 22.72
C ASP A 340 -0.05 2.17 24.23
N LYS A 341 -0.33 1.07 24.95
CA LYS A 341 -0.52 1.07 26.42
C LYS A 341 0.79 0.86 27.19
N LEU A 342 1.91 0.74 26.48
CA LEU A 342 3.26 0.64 27.03
C LEU A 342 3.80 2.05 27.33
N ASP A 343 4.44 2.23 28.48
CA ASP A 343 4.78 3.54 29.07
C ASP A 343 5.75 4.34 28.17
N ASN A 344 5.70 5.68 28.21
CA ASN A 344 6.48 6.58 27.33
C ASN A 344 8.01 6.40 27.47
N LYS A 345 8.47 5.80 28.56
CA LYS A 345 9.87 5.43 28.78
C LYS A 345 10.29 4.18 27.96
N GLU A 346 9.34 3.32 27.61
CA GLU A 346 9.53 2.15 26.73
C GLU A 346 9.44 2.55 25.25
N LEU A 347 8.58 3.53 24.92
CA LEU A 347 8.40 4.09 23.57
C LEU A 347 9.67 4.76 23.02
N SER A 348 10.45 5.44 23.85
CA SER A 348 11.74 6.06 23.45
C SER A 348 12.76 5.05 22.92
N ASN A 349 12.67 3.78 23.34
CA ASN A 349 13.55 2.72 22.87
C ASN A 349 12.97 1.95 21.67
N LEU A 350 11.70 2.18 21.33
CA LEU A 350 10.96 1.37 20.35
C LEU A 350 10.74 2.10 19.02
N VAL A 351 10.74 3.43 19.00
CA VAL A 351 10.44 4.20 17.77
C VAL A 351 11.59 4.15 16.75
N ASP A 352 12.84 3.97 17.20
CA ASP A 352 14.00 3.69 16.33
C ASP A 352 14.15 2.18 16.00
N TYR A 353 13.30 1.32 16.57
CA TYR A 353 13.47 -0.13 16.59
C TYR A 353 12.62 -0.87 15.55
N ILE A 354 11.62 -0.21 14.94
CA ILE A 354 10.61 -0.83 14.04
C ILE A 354 11.17 -1.34 12.69
N ASP A 355 12.47 -1.23 12.41
CA ASP A 355 13.09 -1.87 11.25
C ASP A 355 13.73 -3.23 11.62
N VAL A 356 12.93 -4.30 11.46
CA VAL A 356 13.32 -5.72 11.27
C VAL A 356 13.99 -6.45 12.44
N HIS A 357 14.58 -5.80 13.45
CA HIS A 357 15.39 -6.47 14.49
C HIS A 357 14.66 -6.78 15.82
N VAL A 358 13.43 -6.30 16.05
CA VAL A 358 12.72 -6.42 17.37
C VAL A 358 12.12 -7.78 17.66
N ILE A 359 11.62 -8.45 16.63
CA ILE A 359 10.84 -9.68 16.83
C ILE A 359 11.75 -10.81 17.33
N GLY A 360 13.04 -10.79 16.96
CA GLY A 360 14.05 -11.73 17.43
C GLY A 360 14.34 -11.58 18.92
N SER A 361 14.88 -10.44 19.36
CA SER A 361 15.39 -10.29 20.73
C SER A 361 14.31 -10.25 21.82
N LYS A 362 13.07 -9.80 21.50
CA LYS A 362 11.97 -9.87 22.48
C LYS A 362 11.45 -11.30 22.65
N ALA A 363 11.39 -12.07 21.57
CA ALA A 363 11.05 -13.49 21.64
C ALA A 363 12.14 -14.29 22.35
N GLU A 364 13.41 -13.95 22.11
CA GLU A 364 14.56 -14.46 22.84
C GLU A 364 14.43 -14.20 24.34
N GLN A 365 14.16 -12.96 24.75
CA GLN A 365 13.98 -12.63 26.15
C GLN A 365 12.80 -13.39 26.79
N ILE A 366 11.67 -13.53 26.09
CA ILE A 366 10.53 -14.31 26.58
C ILE A 366 10.93 -15.77 26.79
N VAL A 367 11.63 -16.38 25.83
CA VAL A 367 12.07 -17.77 25.94
C VAL A 367 13.09 -17.95 27.06
N ILE A 368 14.01 -16.99 27.26
CA ILE A 368 14.93 -16.97 28.40
C ILE A 368 14.14 -16.95 29.71
N ASP A 369 13.16 -16.05 29.84
CA ASP A 369 12.34 -15.94 31.05
C ASP A 369 11.53 -17.22 31.32
N MET A 370 11.07 -17.91 30.26
CA MET A 370 10.41 -19.21 30.37
C MET A 370 11.36 -20.30 30.88
N PHE A 371 12.61 -20.34 30.39
CA PHE A 371 13.63 -21.28 30.91
C PHE A 371 14.02 -20.96 32.36
N LEU A 372 14.20 -19.69 32.71
CA LEU A 372 14.46 -19.29 34.10
C LEU A 372 13.31 -19.71 35.01
N SER A 373 12.07 -19.53 34.57
CA SER A 373 10.87 -19.94 35.30
C SER A 373 10.73 -21.46 35.43
N SER A 374 11.31 -22.23 34.49
CA SER A 374 11.37 -23.71 34.57
C SER A 374 12.55 -24.23 35.40
N GLY A 375 13.30 -23.34 36.07
CA GLY A 375 14.36 -23.70 37.01
C GLY A 375 15.78 -23.69 36.44
N TRP A 376 16.00 -23.09 35.26
CA TRP A 376 17.34 -22.84 34.76
C TRP A 376 18.02 -21.69 35.49
N ASN A 377 19.34 -21.76 35.66
CA ASN A 377 20.12 -20.63 36.14
C ASN A 377 20.50 -19.71 34.99
N LYS A 378 20.60 -18.40 35.25
CA LYS A 378 21.03 -17.42 34.24
C LYS A 378 22.39 -17.73 33.62
N ASN A 379 23.31 -18.33 34.38
CA ASN A 379 24.64 -18.70 33.90
C ASN A 379 24.63 -19.94 32.97
N ASP A 380 23.55 -20.73 32.99
CA ASP A 380 23.38 -21.91 32.15
C ASP A 380 22.74 -21.55 30.78
N ILE A 381 22.35 -20.28 30.57
CA ILE A 381 21.68 -19.80 29.35
C ILE A 381 22.59 -18.75 28.68
N LEU A 382 23.00 -19.00 27.43
CA LEU A 382 23.82 -18.07 26.65
C LEU A 382 23.06 -17.59 25.41
N THR A 383 23.26 -16.32 25.06
CA THR A 383 22.67 -15.62 23.91
C THR A 383 23.74 -15.27 22.86
N GLU A 384 23.32 -14.73 21.71
CA GLU A 384 24.21 -14.38 20.57
C GLU A 384 25.43 -13.53 20.96
N ASP A 385 25.32 -12.69 21.99
CA ASP A 385 26.39 -11.81 22.47
C ASP A 385 27.60 -12.56 23.09
N ASN A 386 27.46 -13.85 23.40
CA ASN A 386 28.50 -14.69 24.02
C ASN A 386 28.91 -15.85 23.10
N ILE A 387 29.65 -15.51 22.04
CA ILE A 387 30.02 -16.40 20.92
C ILE A 387 30.58 -17.76 21.39
N PHE A 388 29.75 -18.80 21.27
CA PHE A 388 30.18 -20.19 21.25
C PHE A 388 30.36 -20.61 19.78
N LYS A 389 31.60 -20.63 19.27
CA LYS A 389 31.86 -21.24 17.96
C LYS A 389 31.79 -22.75 18.09
N LEU A 390 30.76 -23.34 17.50
CA LEU A 390 30.61 -24.79 17.39
C LEU A 390 31.62 -25.33 16.35
N GLY A 391 32.88 -25.42 16.75
CA GLY A 391 33.98 -25.90 15.90
C GLY A 391 34.55 -24.84 14.94
N ASN A 392 35.44 -25.30 14.05
CA ASN A 392 36.26 -24.47 13.16
C ASN A 392 35.57 -24.00 11.86
N THR A 393 34.24 -24.06 11.77
CA THR A 393 33.51 -23.73 10.54
C THR A 393 32.52 -22.59 10.73
N ASN A 394 32.62 -21.58 9.86
CA ASN A 394 31.67 -20.48 9.78
C ASN A 394 30.24 -20.98 9.51
N GLY A 395 29.26 -20.58 10.32
CA GLY A 395 27.93 -20.32 9.78
C GLY A 395 26.69 -20.88 10.48
N TYR A 396 26.78 -21.37 11.72
CA TYR A 396 25.57 -21.61 12.53
C TYR A 396 25.67 -20.90 13.87
N LEU A 397 24.72 -19.99 14.12
CA LEU A 397 24.57 -19.18 15.34
C LEU A 397 23.15 -19.42 15.86
N PRO A 398 22.97 -20.18 16.94
CA PRO A 398 21.66 -20.39 17.54
C PRO A 398 21.20 -19.15 18.32
N ASP A 399 19.89 -18.95 18.41
CA ASP A 399 19.30 -17.86 19.20
C ASP A 399 19.67 -18.02 20.69
N ILE A 400 19.59 -19.23 21.26
CA ILE A 400 20.00 -19.52 22.65
C ILE A 400 20.81 -20.83 22.73
N VAL A 401 21.76 -20.89 23.66
CA VAL A 401 22.49 -22.11 24.06
C VAL A 401 22.24 -22.44 25.52
N LEU A 402 21.86 -23.68 25.80
CA LEU A 402 21.63 -24.21 27.14
C LEU A 402 22.80 -25.10 27.56
N LYS A 403 23.34 -24.87 28.76
CA LYS A 403 24.52 -25.55 29.30
C LYS A 403 24.27 -26.29 30.60
N ASN A 404 25.09 -27.31 30.84
CA ASN A 404 25.34 -27.86 32.16
C ASN A 404 26.84 -27.77 32.43
N ASP A 405 27.21 -26.90 33.37
CA ASP A 405 28.59 -26.53 33.62
C ASP A 405 29.28 -26.03 32.33
N ASN A 406 30.26 -26.78 31.81
CA ASN A 406 31.00 -26.41 30.60
C ASN A 406 30.49 -27.13 29.34
N GLU A 407 29.49 -28.01 29.45
CA GLU A 407 28.96 -28.79 28.35
C GLU A 407 27.66 -28.19 27.78
N VAL A 408 27.55 -28.16 26.45
CA VAL A 408 26.32 -27.72 25.76
C VAL A 408 25.32 -28.87 25.76
N LEU A 409 24.17 -28.65 26.40
CA LEU A 409 23.06 -29.61 26.41
C LEU A 409 22.14 -29.42 25.21
N ALA A 410 21.83 -28.17 24.86
CA ALA A 410 20.94 -27.89 23.74
C ALA A 410 21.19 -26.53 23.09
N THR A 411 20.79 -26.40 21.84
CA THR A 411 20.63 -25.11 21.13
C THR A 411 19.15 -24.87 20.89
N VAL A 412 18.70 -23.63 21.05
CA VAL A 412 17.30 -23.24 20.87
C VAL A 412 17.17 -22.28 19.70
N GLU A 413 16.21 -22.55 18.82
CA GLU A 413 15.78 -21.68 17.73
C GLU A 413 14.35 -21.20 17.99
N ILE A 414 14.17 -19.89 17.93
CA ILE A 414 12.93 -19.21 18.25
C ILE A 414 12.33 -18.68 16.96
N LYS A 415 11.10 -19.11 16.66
CA LYS A 415 10.36 -18.66 15.48
C LYS A 415 8.92 -18.36 15.90
N VAL A 416 8.64 -17.09 16.13
CA VAL A 416 7.35 -16.57 16.64
C VAL A 416 6.18 -16.83 15.67
N SER A 417 6.46 -17.12 14.40
CA SER A 417 5.44 -17.52 13.42
C SER A 417 5.56 -19.00 13.07
N THR A 418 4.45 -19.74 13.16
CA THR A 418 4.37 -21.14 12.67
C THR A 418 4.55 -21.27 11.16
N ARG A 419 4.48 -20.15 10.40
CA ARG A 419 4.76 -20.10 8.96
C ARG A 419 6.27 -20.10 8.64
N THR A 420 7.12 -19.88 9.63
CA THR A 420 8.60 -19.94 9.53
C THR A 420 9.19 -21.18 10.19
N VAL A 421 8.44 -22.28 10.32
CA VAL A 421 9.10 -23.60 10.27
C VAL A 421 9.68 -23.67 8.85
N PRO A 422 11.01 -23.58 8.65
CA PRO A 422 11.51 -23.47 7.29
C PRO A 422 11.07 -24.73 6.53
N ARG A 423 10.68 -24.59 5.25
CA ARG A 423 10.69 -25.76 4.33
C ARG A 423 12.05 -26.48 4.34
N ASP A 424 13.07 -25.78 4.82
CA ASP A 424 14.44 -26.22 5.06
C ASP A 424 14.73 -26.59 6.54
N LEU A 425 13.75 -26.79 7.43
CA LEU A 425 14.02 -27.26 8.81
C LEU A 425 14.79 -28.58 8.76
N GLU A 426 14.38 -29.48 7.87
CA GLU A 426 15.10 -30.72 7.56
C GLU A 426 16.55 -30.44 7.12
N LYS A 427 16.81 -29.42 6.27
CA LYS A 427 18.18 -29.05 5.86
C LYS A 427 19.01 -28.45 7.00
N THR A 428 18.39 -27.67 7.87
CA THR A 428 19.04 -27.11 9.07
C THR A 428 19.33 -28.24 10.06
N LEU A 429 18.37 -29.13 10.31
CA LEU A 429 18.56 -30.33 11.10
C LEU A 429 19.63 -31.24 10.49
N ASP A 430 19.71 -31.38 9.17
CA ASP A 430 20.77 -32.14 8.48
C ASP A 430 22.15 -31.51 8.64
N LYS A 431 22.24 -30.17 8.61
CA LYS A 431 23.49 -29.46 8.94
C LYS A 431 23.85 -29.68 10.41
N ILE A 432 22.89 -29.56 11.33
CA ILE A 432 23.13 -29.73 12.77
C ILE A 432 23.47 -31.20 13.12
N ARG A 433 22.86 -32.18 12.43
CA ARG A 433 23.15 -33.63 12.54
C ARG A 433 24.61 -33.96 12.22
N GLN A 434 25.28 -33.17 11.37
CA GLN A 434 26.71 -33.34 11.10
C GLN A 434 27.60 -32.99 12.31
N TYR A 435 27.06 -32.26 13.30
CA TYR A 435 27.77 -31.94 14.54
C TYR A 435 27.48 -33.02 15.61
N GLN A 436 28.23 -34.12 15.56
CA GLN A 436 28.08 -35.30 16.46
C GLN A 436 28.14 -35.01 17.98
N LYS A 437 28.55 -33.79 18.37
CA LYS A 437 28.70 -33.35 19.77
C LYS A 437 27.49 -32.61 20.32
N LEU A 438 26.50 -32.24 19.51
CA LEU A 438 25.27 -31.58 19.97
C LEU A 438 24.21 -32.65 20.31
N PRO A 439 23.76 -32.76 21.57
CA PRO A 439 22.81 -33.79 21.95
C PRO A 439 21.37 -33.42 21.54
N VAL A 440 20.95 -32.16 21.71
CA VAL A 440 19.57 -31.73 21.51
C VAL A 440 19.47 -30.41 20.74
N PHE A 441 18.51 -30.33 19.84
CA PHE A 441 18.07 -29.08 19.20
C PHE A 441 16.63 -28.77 19.60
N ILE A 442 16.35 -27.56 20.07
CA ILE A 442 15.02 -27.14 20.53
C ILE A 442 14.48 -26.12 19.55
N PHE A 443 13.28 -26.35 19.03
CA PHE A 443 12.53 -25.37 18.27
C PHE A 443 11.36 -24.87 19.09
N THR A 444 11.18 -23.56 19.18
CA THR A 444 10.04 -22.97 19.90
C THR A 444 9.38 -21.84 19.14
N ASN A 445 8.05 -21.78 19.25
CA ASN A 445 7.22 -20.68 18.78
C ASN A 445 6.56 -19.92 19.95
N LEU A 446 7.19 -19.97 21.13
CA LEU A 446 6.70 -19.46 22.42
C LEU A 446 5.60 -20.30 23.07
N ASN A 447 4.77 -21.00 22.28
CA ASN A 447 3.67 -21.81 22.81
C ASN A 447 4.04 -23.29 23.03
N LYS A 448 5.07 -23.78 22.33
CA LYS A 448 5.52 -25.18 22.38
C LYS A 448 7.03 -25.28 22.18
N PHE A 449 7.63 -26.29 22.80
CA PHE A 449 9.05 -26.59 22.73
C PHE A 449 9.23 -27.99 22.14
N ASP A 450 9.67 -28.04 20.88
CA ASP A 450 9.96 -29.26 20.16
C ASP A 450 11.45 -29.60 20.28
N LEU A 451 11.76 -30.62 21.07
CA LEU A 451 13.11 -31.14 21.28
C LEU A 451 13.39 -32.23 20.26
N TYR A 452 14.41 -32.01 19.44
CA TYR A 452 14.94 -32.96 18.47
C TYR A 452 16.21 -33.59 19.03
N LEU A 453 16.11 -34.86 19.39
CA LEU A 453 17.21 -35.72 19.82
C LEU A 453 17.98 -36.17 18.58
N ILE A 454 19.15 -35.57 18.38
CA ILE A 454 19.86 -35.62 17.10
C ILE A 454 20.40 -37.02 16.81
N ARG A 455 20.87 -37.74 17.83
CA ARG A 455 21.45 -39.09 17.69
C ARG A 455 20.37 -40.15 17.50
N GLU A 456 19.24 -39.98 18.16
CA GLU A 456 18.14 -40.94 18.20
C GLU A 456 17.11 -40.69 17.09
N ASN A 457 17.25 -39.58 16.36
CA ASN A 457 16.32 -39.09 15.34
C ASN A 457 14.86 -39.05 15.84
N ARG A 458 14.69 -38.44 17.02
CA ARG A 458 13.40 -38.40 17.72
C ARG A 458 12.99 -36.99 18.08
N LYS A 459 11.67 -36.81 18.18
CA LYS A 459 11.05 -35.57 18.60
C LYS A 459 10.24 -35.79 19.87
N VAL A 460 10.43 -34.91 20.83
CA VAL A 460 9.65 -34.80 22.05
C VAL A 460 9.11 -33.38 22.15
N THR A 461 7.83 -33.21 22.49
CA THR A 461 7.19 -31.88 22.57
C THR A 461 6.76 -31.58 24.00
N PHE A 462 7.07 -30.37 24.47
CA PHE A 462 6.57 -29.81 25.72
C PHE A 462 5.69 -28.60 25.43
N ASP A 463 4.64 -28.41 26.22
CA ASP A 463 3.78 -27.21 26.17
C ASP A 463 4.40 -26.01 26.94
N THR A 464 5.48 -26.24 27.70
CA THR A 464 6.25 -25.21 28.41
C THR A 464 7.75 -25.45 28.23
N ALA A 465 8.59 -24.47 28.59
CA ALA A 465 10.04 -24.62 28.52
C ALA A 465 10.48 -25.78 29.44
N PRO A 466 11.21 -26.80 28.94
CA PRO A 466 11.65 -27.91 29.77
C PRO A 466 12.64 -27.43 30.82
N SER A 467 12.52 -27.94 32.05
CA SER A 467 13.53 -27.75 33.10
C SER A 467 14.83 -28.46 32.75
N LYS A 468 15.93 -28.08 33.42
CA LYS A 468 17.25 -28.71 33.23
C LYS A 468 17.22 -30.22 33.52
N THR A 469 16.53 -30.64 34.57
CA THR A 469 16.34 -32.07 34.91
C THR A 469 15.55 -32.81 33.84
N GLN A 470 14.44 -32.25 33.37
CA GLN A 470 13.64 -32.86 32.30
C GLN A 470 14.45 -33.01 31.00
N LEU A 471 15.28 -32.03 30.67
CA LEU A 471 16.15 -32.12 29.49
C LEU A 471 17.18 -33.25 29.64
N LEU A 472 17.80 -33.39 30.81
CA LEU A 472 18.75 -34.48 31.10
C LEU A 472 18.06 -35.86 31.07
N ASP A 473 16.88 -36.00 31.66
CA ASP A 473 16.11 -37.25 31.63
C ASP A 473 15.74 -37.66 30.19
N VAL A 474 15.38 -36.70 29.34
CA VAL A 474 15.09 -36.93 27.92
C VAL A 474 16.36 -37.37 27.16
N ILE A 475 17.51 -36.76 27.46
CA ILE A 475 18.81 -37.13 26.88
C ILE A 475 19.22 -38.55 27.31
N GLU A 476 19.21 -38.85 28.61
CA GLU A 476 19.63 -40.14 29.16
C GLU A 476 18.71 -41.29 28.73
N SER A 477 17.41 -41.02 28.60
CA SER A 477 16.44 -42.02 28.16
C SER A 477 16.36 -42.18 26.64
N GLY A 478 17.07 -41.38 25.85
CA GLY A 478 16.91 -41.35 24.39
C GLY A 478 15.47 -41.00 23.95
N GLY A 479 14.77 -40.20 24.76
CA GLY A 479 13.39 -39.78 24.54
C GLY A 479 12.33 -40.86 24.77
N TYR A 480 12.64 -41.94 25.49
CA TYR A 480 11.67 -43.02 25.79
C TYR A 480 10.93 -42.83 27.13
N LYS A 481 11.39 -41.94 28.01
CA LYS A 481 10.67 -41.57 29.23
C LYS A 481 10.18 -40.14 29.12
N LEU A 482 8.88 -39.95 29.30
CA LEU A 482 8.19 -38.68 29.50
C LEU A 482 7.26 -38.81 30.69
#